data_AF-E0MT00-F1
#
_entry.id   AF-E0MT00-F1
#
_cell.length_a   1.000
_cell.length_b   1.000
_cell.length_c   1.000
_cell.angle_alpha   90.00
_cell.angle_beta   90.00
_cell.angle_gamma   90.00
#
_symmetry.space_group_name_H-M   'P 1'
#
loop_
_entity.id
_entity.type
_entity.pdbx_description
1 polymer ?
#
loop_
_entity_poly.entity_id
_entity_poly.type
_entity_poly.pdbx_seq_one_letter_code
_entity_poly.pdbx_strand_id
1 'polypeptide(L)'
;MLESGLFFTLGFLCSGLLALMVAPAIWRRAVVLTRQRIESAVPLTLNEIQADKDQLRAEFAMSTRRLEVSLEDLKTRSAEQMIEINRRRDEMLSLEEDHKRKLERMSELENQGGDLRTELRERENRLNAVKAKLASLEEKLAGKTLDYEELSDRYRNAVDEFDGQKIEMVARETRVDSIADEARDTRANLLAERERVKAAEHEMKAAQAAARREAKRADAAEEMIADLQTNLADLEGRLERRELDLDRLRNRSGSSDDQNSDLQKQLDDALNDRLGLQAELAQTALRMEALVESTVTGDTDSALSAFQGERRELRNALQQAEQDRDALRVELDGIRLASGDDWEADRRENALVRERINDLAAQVTAMTATLEGPDSPINTALAKGASKGKSDTARRKSTRAKAAQSPDDVSLADRIRALQAAVEKAG
;
A
#
# COMPACT_ATOMS: atom_id res chain seq x y z
N MET A 1 146.87 139.80 62.04
CA MET A 1 145.84 140.02 61.00
C MET A 1 146.42 139.83 59.60
N LEU A 2 147.37 140.65 59.13
CA LEU A 2 148.00 140.44 57.80
C LEU A 2 148.73 139.08 57.67
N GLU A 3 149.43 138.66 58.72
CA GLU A 3 150.18 137.39 58.78
C GLU A 3 149.33 136.15 58.45
N SER A 4 148.12 136.06 59.01
CA SER A 4 147.17 134.96 58.74
C SER A 4 146.71 134.91 57.28
N GLY A 5 146.60 136.09 56.63
CA GLY A 5 146.25 136.18 55.21
C GLY A 5 147.37 135.69 54.30
N LEU A 6 148.64 135.90 54.68
CA LEU A 6 149.79 135.41 53.92
C LEU A 6 149.89 133.89 53.95
N PHE A 7 149.67 133.26 55.11
CA PHE A 7 149.66 131.79 55.20
C PHE A 7 148.49 131.17 54.42
N PHE A 8 147.32 131.81 54.39
CA PHE A 8 146.18 131.34 53.59
C PHE A 8 146.46 131.44 52.09
N THR A 9 146.98 132.57 51.59
CA THR A 9 147.30 132.72 50.16
C THR A 9 148.46 131.81 49.72
N LEU A 10 149.50 131.65 50.55
CA LEU A 10 150.60 130.71 50.29
C LEU A 10 150.10 129.26 50.27
N GLY A 11 149.23 128.87 51.22
CA GLY A 11 148.61 127.55 51.27
C GLY A 11 147.71 127.27 50.05
N PHE A 12 146.92 128.26 49.63
CA PHE A 12 146.12 128.18 48.40
C PHE A 12 146.99 128.06 47.16
N LEU A 13 148.08 128.84 47.06
CA LEU A 13 149.03 128.75 45.94
C LEU A 13 149.70 127.38 45.87
N CYS A 14 150.11 126.83 47.02
CA CYS A 14 150.73 125.51 47.14
C CYS A 14 149.74 124.38 46.78
N SER A 15 148.50 124.46 47.27
CA SER A 15 147.41 123.55 46.89
C SER A 15 147.12 123.60 45.39
N GLY A 16 147.01 124.81 44.82
CA GLY A 16 146.83 125.02 43.39
C GLY A 16 147.96 124.45 42.55
N LEU A 17 149.21 124.59 43.00
CA LEU A 17 150.39 124.04 42.32
C LEU A 17 150.41 122.50 42.35
N LEU A 18 150.03 121.88 43.48
CA LEU A 18 149.87 120.42 43.59
C LEU A 18 148.72 119.91 42.71
N ALA A 19 147.58 120.62 42.67
CA ALA A 19 146.47 120.28 41.79
C ALA A 19 146.88 120.36 40.30
N LEU A 20 147.64 121.38 39.91
CA LEU A 20 148.21 121.55 38.56
C LEU A 20 149.21 120.44 38.20
N MET A 21 149.94 119.90 39.18
CA MET A 21 150.85 118.77 38.98
C MET A 21 150.09 117.44 38.77
N VAL A 22 148.96 117.23 39.45
CA VAL A 22 148.19 115.97 39.41
C VAL A 22 147.16 115.94 38.27
N ALA A 23 146.58 117.09 37.89
CA ALA A 23 145.56 117.16 36.84
C ALA A 23 145.97 116.52 35.49
N PRO A 24 147.21 116.67 34.97
CA PRO A 24 147.67 115.99 33.76
C PRO A 24 147.64 114.46 33.86
N ALA A 25 147.88 113.89 35.04
CA ALA A 25 147.88 112.44 35.26
C ALA A 25 146.45 111.87 35.26
N ILE A 26 145.51 112.57 35.92
CA ILE A 26 144.09 112.19 35.93
C ILE A 26 143.51 112.30 34.51
N TRP A 27 143.79 113.39 33.79
CA TRP A 27 143.28 113.59 32.43
C TRP A 27 143.79 112.54 31.44
N ARG A 28 145.09 112.19 31.49
CA ARG A 28 145.65 111.08 30.69
C ARG A 28 144.92 109.76 30.97
N ARG A 29 144.64 109.44 32.24
CA ARG A 29 143.94 108.19 32.61
C ARG A 29 142.48 108.19 32.14
N ALA A 30 141.79 109.32 32.22
CA ALA A 30 140.43 109.47 31.69
C ALA A 30 140.38 109.26 30.17
N VAL A 31 141.31 109.88 29.42
CA VAL A 31 141.41 109.74 27.95
C VAL A 31 141.70 108.31 27.53
N VAL A 32 142.55 107.57 28.25
CA VAL A 32 142.80 106.14 27.95
C VAL A 32 141.54 105.30 28.14
N LEU A 33 140.78 105.51 29.23
CA LEU A 33 139.55 104.76 29.48
C LEU A 33 138.44 105.07 28.49
N THR A 34 138.25 106.34 28.10
CA THR A 34 137.25 106.69 27.06
C THR A 34 137.67 106.21 25.68
N ARG A 35 138.95 106.32 25.33
CA ARG A 35 139.51 105.78 24.08
C ARG A 35 139.30 104.26 24.01
N GLN A 36 139.71 103.51 25.03
CA GLN A 36 139.55 102.04 25.07
C GLN A 36 138.08 101.61 24.97
N ARG A 37 137.15 102.38 25.57
CA ARG A 37 135.71 102.10 25.50
C ARG A 37 135.11 102.38 24.11
N ILE A 38 135.60 103.40 23.40
CA ILE A 38 135.20 103.70 22.02
C ILE A 38 135.81 102.68 21.06
N GLU A 39 137.10 102.35 21.23
CA GLU A 39 137.79 101.31 20.45
C GLU A 39 137.13 99.92 20.59
N SER A 40 136.49 99.62 21.73
CA SER A 40 135.70 98.38 21.89
C SER A 40 134.27 98.43 21.35
N ALA A 41 133.78 99.60 20.92
CA ALA A 41 132.39 99.83 20.53
C ALA A 41 132.20 100.32 19.08
N VAL A 42 133.29 100.59 18.37
CA VAL A 42 133.30 101.08 16.99
C VAL A 42 134.27 100.21 16.18
N PRO A 43 133.85 99.58 15.07
CA PRO A 43 134.76 98.83 14.21
C PRO A 43 135.77 99.79 13.58
N LEU A 44 137.05 99.57 13.87
CA LEU A 44 138.15 100.44 13.44
C LEU A 44 138.99 99.81 12.32
N THR A 45 138.81 98.51 12.04
CA THR A 45 139.50 97.82 10.95
C THR A 45 138.56 97.53 9.78
N LEU A 46 139.13 97.55 8.56
CA LEU A 46 138.39 97.23 7.35
C LEU A 46 137.84 95.79 7.35
N ASN A 47 138.51 94.87 8.05
CA ASN A 47 138.13 93.46 8.16
C ASN A 47 136.88 93.27 9.03
N GLU A 48 136.74 94.01 10.14
CA GLU A 48 135.54 93.99 10.98
C GLU A 48 134.32 94.51 10.21
N ILE A 49 134.47 95.62 9.46
CA ILE A 49 133.39 96.17 8.63
C ILE A 49 132.97 95.19 7.52
N GLN A 50 133.91 94.42 6.97
CA GLN A 50 133.59 93.36 6.01
C GLN A 50 132.88 92.17 6.68
N ALA A 51 133.30 91.78 7.88
CA ALA A 51 132.64 90.73 8.66
C ALA A 51 131.19 91.11 9.03
N ASP A 52 130.94 92.33 9.54
CA ASP A 52 129.58 92.82 9.83
C ASP A 52 128.70 92.86 8.57
N LYS A 53 129.27 93.28 7.43
CA LYS A 53 128.55 93.33 6.15
C LYS A 53 128.19 91.94 5.64
N ASP A 54 129.09 90.98 5.78
CA ASP A 54 128.85 89.60 5.35
C ASP A 54 127.98 88.83 6.37
N GLN A 55 128.01 89.18 7.66
CA GLN A 55 127.02 88.76 8.65
C GLN A 55 125.62 89.25 8.28
N LEU A 56 125.45 90.55 8.02
CA LEU A 56 124.15 91.10 7.60
C LEU A 56 123.64 90.43 6.31
N ARG A 57 124.53 90.19 5.33
CA ARG A 57 124.19 89.42 4.11
C ARG A 57 123.76 87.99 4.44
N ALA A 58 124.42 87.32 5.38
CA ALA A 58 124.04 85.99 5.83
C ALA A 58 122.70 85.99 6.58
N GLU A 59 122.43 86.98 7.42
CA GLU A 59 121.15 87.15 8.13
C GLU A 59 120.00 87.43 7.16
N PHE A 60 120.20 88.30 6.16
CA PHE A 60 119.23 88.53 5.10
C PHE A 60 119.03 87.27 4.24
N ALA A 61 120.11 86.59 3.82
CA ALA A 61 120.00 85.34 3.06
C ALA A 61 119.27 84.24 3.84
N MET A 62 119.56 84.07 5.13
CA MET A 62 118.93 83.07 6.00
C MET A 62 117.47 83.42 6.30
N SER A 63 117.14 84.69 6.54
CA SER A 63 115.74 85.11 6.75
C SER A 63 114.91 85.01 5.48
N THR A 64 115.44 85.43 4.32
CA THR A 64 114.82 85.18 3.01
C THR A 64 114.62 83.70 2.77
N ARG A 65 115.66 82.86 2.98
CA ARG A 65 115.55 81.41 2.78
C ARG A 65 114.55 80.75 3.73
N ARG A 66 114.49 81.18 4.99
CA ARG A 66 113.51 80.69 5.97
C ARG A 66 112.09 81.10 5.57
N LEU A 67 111.91 82.29 5.01
CA LEU A 67 110.63 82.77 4.52
C LEU A 67 110.19 82.00 3.25
N GLU A 68 111.09 81.79 2.29
CA GLU A 68 110.88 80.91 1.12
C GLU A 68 110.41 79.51 1.54
N VAL A 69 111.12 78.86 2.47
CA VAL A 69 110.77 77.53 2.98
C VAL A 69 109.39 77.56 3.64
N SER A 70 109.11 78.54 4.50
CA SER A 70 107.79 78.65 5.14
C SER A 70 106.64 78.94 4.16
N LEU A 71 106.93 79.64 3.06
CA LEU A 71 105.97 79.95 2.01
C LEU A 71 105.69 78.70 1.16
N GLU A 72 106.71 77.88 0.89
CA GLU A 72 106.55 76.60 0.21
C GLU A 72 105.80 75.59 1.10
N ASP A 73 106.11 75.51 2.40
CA ASP A 73 105.37 74.70 3.38
C ASP A 73 103.89 75.13 3.50
N LEU A 74 103.58 76.42 3.33
CA LEU A 74 102.20 76.92 3.30
C LEU A 74 101.50 76.58 1.98
N LYS A 75 102.21 76.60 0.85
CA LYS A 75 101.66 76.17 -0.44
C LYS A 75 101.36 74.68 -0.46
N THR A 76 102.27 73.82 0.02
CA THR A 76 102.07 72.37 0.06
C THR A 76 100.85 72.03 0.91
N ARG A 77 100.76 72.59 2.14
CA ARG A 77 99.57 72.44 3.00
C ARG A 77 98.29 72.97 2.36
N SER A 78 98.34 74.09 1.64
CA SER A 78 97.19 74.65 0.92
C SER A 78 96.74 73.73 -0.23
N ALA A 79 97.68 73.12 -0.96
CA ALA A 79 97.39 72.13 -1.99
C ALA A 79 96.82 70.82 -1.40
N GLU A 80 97.40 70.32 -0.30
CA GLU A 80 96.89 69.17 0.46
C GLU A 80 95.45 69.42 0.93
N GLN A 81 95.18 70.57 1.58
CA GLN A 81 93.85 70.96 2.01
C GLN A 81 92.87 71.10 0.84
N MET A 82 93.29 71.62 -0.32
CA MET A 82 92.43 71.68 -1.51
C MET A 82 92.09 70.27 -2.02
N ILE A 83 93.04 69.33 -2.01
CA ILE A 83 92.80 67.93 -2.37
C ILE A 83 91.83 67.27 -1.37
N GLU A 84 92.03 67.47 -0.07
CA GLU A 84 91.10 66.97 0.96
C GLU A 84 89.69 67.56 0.81
N ILE A 85 89.57 68.87 0.59
CA ILE A 85 88.28 69.53 0.36
C ILE A 85 87.56 68.96 -0.87
N ASN A 86 88.29 68.73 -1.98
CA ASN A 86 87.68 68.14 -3.18
C ASN A 86 87.26 66.69 -2.92
N ARG A 87 88.10 65.87 -2.29
CA ARG A 87 87.72 64.51 -1.88
C ARG A 87 86.49 64.51 -0.96
N ARG A 88 86.39 65.44 -0.01
CA ARG A 88 85.21 65.58 0.87
C ARG A 88 83.96 66.03 0.11
N ARG A 89 84.10 66.84 -0.95
CA ARG A 89 82.98 67.18 -1.84
C ARG A 89 82.52 65.97 -2.64
N ASP A 90 83.44 65.16 -3.16
CA ASP A 90 83.09 63.93 -3.88
C ASP A 90 82.41 62.89 -2.96
N GLU A 91 82.93 62.72 -1.74
CA GLU A 91 82.29 61.94 -0.67
C GLU A 91 80.88 62.50 -0.36
N MET A 92 80.71 63.82 -0.26
CA MET A 92 79.40 64.46 -0.02
C MET A 92 78.42 64.23 -1.18
N LEU A 93 78.85 64.40 -2.43
CA LEU A 93 78.02 64.19 -3.62
C LEU A 93 77.56 62.72 -3.72
N SER A 94 78.44 61.75 -3.45
CA SER A 94 78.04 60.34 -3.44
C SER A 94 77.02 60.02 -2.33
N LEU A 95 77.16 60.63 -1.15
CA LEU A 95 76.19 60.51 -0.06
C LEU A 95 74.84 61.18 -0.39
N GLU A 96 74.84 62.31 -1.10
CA GLU A 96 73.62 62.95 -1.60
C GLU A 96 72.90 62.10 -2.65
N GLU A 97 73.62 61.47 -3.58
CA GLU A 97 73.04 60.52 -4.54
C GLU A 97 72.41 59.32 -3.83
N ASP A 98 73.13 58.71 -2.88
CA ASP A 98 72.61 57.59 -2.11
C ASP A 98 71.42 57.99 -1.22
N HIS A 99 71.40 59.22 -0.71
CA HIS A 99 70.25 59.76 0.03
C HIS A 99 69.03 59.95 -0.88
N LYS A 100 69.22 60.50 -2.09
CA LYS A 100 68.16 60.63 -3.10
C LYS A 100 67.59 59.27 -3.51
N ARG A 101 68.46 58.29 -3.84
CA ARG A 101 68.04 56.91 -4.14
C ARG A 101 67.26 56.26 -2.99
N LYS A 102 67.65 56.51 -1.74
CA LYS A 102 66.91 56.03 -0.55
C LYS A 102 65.56 56.73 -0.39
N LEU A 103 65.46 58.05 -0.61
CA LEU A 103 64.19 58.78 -0.58
C LEU A 103 63.23 58.30 -1.68
N GLU A 104 63.74 58.10 -2.90
CA GLU A 104 62.98 57.52 -4.02
C GLU A 104 62.48 56.12 -3.66
N ARG A 105 63.34 55.27 -3.10
CA ARG A 105 62.94 53.91 -2.69
C ARG A 105 61.97 53.91 -1.50
N MET A 106 62.08 54.85 -0.57
CA MET A 106 61.10 55.00 0.52
C MET A 106 59.74 55.44 -0.02
N SER A 107 59.68 56.44 -0.91
CA SER A 107 58.39 56.89 -1.46
C SER A 107 57.74 55.82 -2.34
N GLU A 108 58.51 55.02 -3.08
CA GLU A 108 58.01 53.84 -3.80
C GLU A 108 57.40 52.78 -2.84
N LEU A 109 58.08 52.48 -1.72
CA LEU A 109 57.60 51.56 -0.69
C LEU A 109 56.38 52.11 0.07
N GLU A 110 56.30 53.41 0.29
CA GLU A 110 55.15 54.08 0.90
C GLU A 110 53.92 54.03 -0.02
N ASN A 111 54.11 54.26 -1.33
CA ASN A 111 53.07 54.11 -2.34
C ASN A 111 52.58 52.65 -2.42
N GLN A 112 53.50 51.68 -2.53
CA GLN A 112 53.17 50.23 -2.49
C GLN A 112 52.43 49.84 -1.19
N GLY A 113 52.84 50.40 -0.04
CA GLY A 113 52.17 50.21 1.23
C GLY A 113 50.78 50.87 1.30
N GLY A 114 50.58 51.99 0.58
CA GLY A 114 49.28 52.62 0.35
C GLY A 114 48.35 51.74 -0.48
N ASP A 115 48.83 51.29 -1.65
CA ASP A 115 48.08 50.45 -2.58
C ASP A 115 47.69 49.11 -1.93
N LEU A 116 48.61 48.44 -1.24
CA LEU A 116 48.29 47.19 -0.51
C LEU A 116 47.26 47.41 0.60
N ARG A 117 47.23 48.59 1.25
CA ARG A 117 46.20 48.93 2.25
C ARG A 117 44.84 49.21 1.60
N THR A 118 44.78 49.81 0.41
CA THR A 118 43.51 50.02 -0.30
C THR A 118 42.98 48.68 -0.82
N GLU A 119 43.83 47.83 -1.38
CA GLU A 119 43.47 46.49 -1.84
C GLU A 119 43.03 45.58 -0.68
N LEU A 120 43.68 45.65 0.48
CA LEU A 120 43.25 44.95 1.69
C LEU A 120 41.86 45.39 2.14
N ARG A 121 41.61 46.70 2.25
CA ARG A 121 40.28 47.25 2.58
C ARG A 121 39.21 46.84 1.57
N GLU A 122 39.55 46.79 0.28
CA GLU A 122 38.62 46.32 -0.73
C GLU A 122 38.31 44.83 -0.58
N ARG A 123 39.31 43.99 -0.31
CA ARG A 123 39.12 42.56 0.01
C ARG A 123 38.29 42.36 1.28
N GLU A 124 38.51 43.14 2.34
CA GLU A 124 37.71 43.13 3.57
C GLU A 124 36.24 43.50 3.29
N ASN A 125 36.00 44.56 2.52
CA ASN A 125 34.65 44.97 2.12
C ASN A 125 33.96 43.89 1.26
N ARG A 126 34.68 43.29 0.29
CA ARG A 126 34.18 42.17 -0.51
C ARG A 126 33.87 40.95 0.37
N LEU A 127 34.73 40.60 1.32
CA LEU A 127 34.49 39.52 2.29
C LEU A 127 33.26 39.77 3.16
N ASN A 128 33.09 41.00 3.68
CA ASN A 128 31.92 41.37 4.48
C ASN A 128 30.63 41.34 3.66
N ALA A 129 30.67 41.79 2.40
CA ALA A 129 29.53 41.68 1.48
C ALA A 129 29.19 40.23 1.13
N VAL A 130 30.17 39.34 0.98
CA VAL A 130 29.95 37.90 0.76
C VAL A 130 29.40 37.24 2.02
N LYS A 131 29.92 37.56 3.21
CA LYS A 131 29.37 37.06 4.49
C LYS A 131 27.91 37.48 4.69
N ALA A 132 27.56 38.73 4.42
CA ALA A 132 26.18 39.21 4.51
C ALA A 132 25.25 38.50 3.52
N LYS A 133 25.71 38.27 2.27
CA LYS A 133 24.97 37.46 1.29
C LYS A 133 24.79 36.02 1.76
N LEU A 134 25.84 35.40 2.31
CA LEU A 134 25.82 34.03 2.81
C LEU A 134 24.81 33.88 3.97
N ALA A 135 24.85 34.77 4.97
CA ALA A 135 23.87 34.80 6.04
C ALA A 135 22.42 34.94 5.51
N SER A 136 22.19 35.82 4.53
CA SER A 136 20.87 35.97 3.90
C SER A 136 20.42 34.76 3.07
N LEU A 137 21.35 33.88 2.66
CA LEU A 137 21.05 32.63 1.98
C LEU A 137 20.80 31.50 2.99
N GLU A 138 21.54 31.48 4.10
CA GLU A 138 21.28 30.59 5.23
C GLU A 138 19.89 30.84 5.83
N GLU A 139 19.50 32.09 6.05
CA GLU A 139 18.16 32.48 6.49
C GLU A 139 17.07 32.01 5.50
N LYS A 140 17.29 32.18 4.19
CA LYS A 140 16.37 31.69 3.15
C LYS A 140 16.31 30.17 3.06
N LEU A 141 17.40 29.47 3.36
CA LEU A 141 17.42 28.01 3.43
C LEU A 141 16.68 27.52 4.67
N ALA A 142 16.88 28.16 5.82
CA ALA A 142 16.15 27.88 7.06
C ALA A 142 14.64 28.13 6.91
N GLY A 143 14.25 29.23 6.26
CA GLY A 143 12.85 29.48 5.88
C GLY A 143 12.28 28.36 5.01
N LYS A 144 13.00 27.98 3.94
CA LYS A 144 12.59 26.86 3.07
C LYS A 144 12.51 25.52 3.77
N THR A 145 13.37 25.22 4.74
CA THR A 145 13.26 23.98 5.51
C THR A 145 12.00 23.96 6.37
N LEU A 146 11.61 25.09 6.97
CA LEU A 146 10.33 25.22 7.67
C LEU A 146 9.14 25.09 6.71
N ASP A 147 9.21 25.71 5.52
CA ASP A 147 8.18 25.56 4.48
C ASP A 147 8.03 24.09 4.04
N TYR A 148 9.13 23.34 3.94
CA TYR A 148 9.12 21.91 3.61
C TYR A 148 8.59 21.04 4.75
N GLU A 149 8.90 21.36 6.01
CA GLU A 149 8.34 20.69 7.19
C GLU A 149 6.81 20.91 7.25
N GLU A 150 6.35 22.15 7.12
CA GLU A 150 4.91 22.46 7.09
C GLU A 150 4.21 21.78 5.91
N LEU A 151 4.81 21.79 4.71
CA LEU A 151 4.25 21.09 3.55
C LEU A 151 4.23 19.57 3.75
N SER A 152 5.23 18.99 4.40
CA SER A 152 5.28 17.57 4.75
C SER A 152 4.17 17.21 5.75
N ASP A 153 3.92 18.04 6.75
CA ASP A 153 2.88 17.78 7.75
C ASP A 153 1.47 17.98 7.17
N ARG A 154 1.27 19.00 6.32
CA ARG A 154 0.04 19.14 5.52
C ARG A 154 -0.18 17.93 4.61
N TYR A 155 0.87 17.40 3.98
CA TYR A 155 0.78 16.19 3.16
C TYR A 155 0.45 14.93 3.98
N ARG A 156 1.08 14.75 5.15
CA ARG A 156 0.74 13.66 6.09
C ARG A 156 -0.73 13.72 6.51
N ASN A 157 -1.17 14.88 6.99
CA ASN A 157 -2.57 15.07 7.39
C ASN A 157 -3.54 14.78 6.25
N ALA A 158 -3.24 15.22 5.02
CA ALA A 158 -4.06 14.91 3.85
C ALA A 158 -4.08 13.40 3.54
N VAL A 159 -2.95 12.70 3.65
CA VAL A 159 -2.88 11.23 3.49
C VAL A 159 -3.69 10.52 4.57
N ASP A 160 -3.56 10.93 5.84
CA ASP A 160 -4.32 10.39 6.97
C ASP A 160 -5.84 10.65 6.80
N GLU A 161 -6.24 11.81 6.27
CA GLU A 161 -7.62 12.12 5.89
C GLU A 161 -8.11 11.20 4.75
N PHE A 162 -7.29 10.96 3.71
CA PHE A 162 -7.64 10.06 2.61
C PHE A 162 -7.76 8.60 3.06
N ASP A 163 -6.86 8.10 3.90
CA ASP A 163 -6.95 6.75 4.45
C ASP A 163 -8.13 6.63 5.43
N GLY A 164 -8.42 7.67 6.21
CA GLY A 164 -9.64 7.76 7.02
C GLY A 164 -10.92 7.68 6.18
N GLN A 165 -11.02 8.46 5.09
CA GLN A 165 -12.14 8.40 4.15
C GLN A 165 -12.25 7.05 3.46
N LYS A 166 -11.13 6.40 3.13
CA LYS A 166 -11.10 5.07 2.53
C LYS A 166 -11.59 3.99 3.50
N ILE A 167 -11.18 4.06 4.78
CA ILE A 167 -11.71 3.19 5.84
C ILE A 167 -13.21 3.42 6.01
N GLU A 168 -13.67 4.67 6.01
CA GLU A 168 -15.11 4.99 6.07
C GLU A 168 -15.87 4.46 4.85
N MET A 169 -15.30 4.58 3.64
CA MET A 169 -15.89 4.05 2.41
C MET A 169 -16.06 2.53 2.49
N VAL A 170 -15.02 1.78 2.90
CA VAL A 170 -15.08 0.32 3.09
C VAL A 170 -16.06 -0.07 4.20
N ALA A 171 -16.15 0.72 5.29
CA ALA A 171 -17.14 0.51 6.34
C ALA A 171 -18.58 0.79 5.87
N ARG A 172 -18.78 1.73 4.94
CA ARG A 172 -20.06 1.99 4.28
C ARG A 172 -20.42 0.89 3.28
N GLU A 173 -19.44 0.40 2.51
CA GLU A 173 -19.60 -0.70 1.55
C GLU A 173 -19.99 -2.01 2.25
N THR A 174 -19.24 -2.42 3.30
CA THR A 174 -19.62 -3.60 4.12
C THR A 174 -20.97 -3.44 4.81
N ARG A 175 -21.39 -2.21 5.16
CA ARG A 175 -22.73 -1.95 5.69
C ARG A 175 -23.81 -2.04 4.60
N VAL A 176 -23.53 -1.63 3.37
CA VAL A 176 -24.41 -1.84 2.22
C VAL A 176 -24.55 -3.33 1.93
N ASP A 177 -23.47 -4.11 1.98
CA ASP A 177 -23.51 -5.56 1.82
C ASP A 177 -24.34 -6.24 2.93
N SER A 178 -24.13 -5.88 4.20
CA SER A 178 -24.94 -6.38 5.33
C SER A 178 -26.43 -6.08 5.14
N ILE A 179 -26.77 -4.86 4.70
CA ILE A 179 -28.17 -4.49 4.39
C ILE A 179 -28.68 -5.24 3.16
N ALA A 180 -27.83 -5.51 2.17
CA ALA A 180 -28.20 -6.29 1.00
C ALA A 180 -28.46 -7.76 1.34
N ASP A 181 -27.70 -8.34 2.27
CA ASP A 181 -27.91 -9.68 2.82
C ASP A 181 -29.16 -9.75 3.70
N GLU A 182 -29.38 -8.79 4.61
CA GLU A 182 -30.65 -8.65 5.33
C GLU A 182 -31.84 -8.52 4.35
N ALA A 183 -31.65 -7.80 3.24
CA ALA A 183 -32.65 -7.66 2.18
C ALA A 183 -32.78 -8.91 1.27
N ARG A 184 -31.81 -9.84 1.28
CA ARG A 184 -31.92 -11.16 0.65
C ARG A 184 -32.67 -12.12 1.58
N ASP A 185 -32.29 -12.16 2.85
CA ASP A 185 -32.90 -13.00 3.88
C ASP A 185 -34.36 -12.64 4.12
N THR A 186 -34.70 -11.35 4.24
CA THR A 186 -36.10 -10.92 4.34
C THR A 186 -36.91 -11.24 3.09
N ARG A 187 -36.33 -11.16 1.87
CA ARG A 187 -36.98 -11.63 0.64
C ARG A 187 -37.16 -13.15 0.63
N ALA A 188 -36.17 -13.92 1.06
CA ALA A 188 -36.24 -15.37 1.15
C ALA A 188 -37.31 -15.80 2.16
N ASN A 189 -37.36 -15.14 3.33
CA ASN A 189 -38.41 -15.33 4.33
C ASN A 189 -39.80 -14.95 3.80
N LEU A 190 -39.94 -13.82 3.08
CA LEU A 190 -41.21 -13.45 2.43
C LEU A 190 -41.63 -14.43 1.34
N LEU A 191 -40.70 -15.03 0.60
CA LEU A 191 -41.00 -16.10 -0.37
C LEU A 191 -41.40 -17.39 0.36
N ALA A 192 -40.67 -17.79 1.40
CA ALA A 192 -41.01 -18.96 2.22
C ALA A 192 -42.37 -18.81 2.90
N GLU A 193 -42.70 -17.64 3.45
CA GLU A 193 -44.03 -17.35 4.01
C GLU A 193 -45.11 -17.30 2.93
N ARG A 194 -44.82 -16.80 1.72
CA ARG A 194 -45.77 -16.89 0.59
C ARG A 194 -46.03 -18.33 0.17
N GLU A 195 -45.01 -19.18 0.11
CA GLU A 195 -45.21 -20.61 -0.18
C GLU A 195 -45.90 -21.35 0.98
N ARG A 196 -45.64 -20.98 2.24
CA ARG A 196 -46.40 -21.47 3.42
C ARG A 196 -47.87 -21.06 3.36
N VAL A 197 -48.17 -19.80 3.02
CA VAL A 197 -49.55 -19.31 2.86
C VAL A 197 -50.24 -20.02 1.69
N LYS A 198 -49.57 -20.21 0.55
CA LYS A 198 -50.10 -21.02 -0.57
C LYS A 198 -50.34 -22.47 -0.14
N ALA A 199 -49.38 -23.10 0.55
CA ALA A 199 -49.54 -24.47 1.04
C ALA A 199 -50.72 -24.57 2.01
N ALA A 200 -50.85 -23.65 2.97
CA ALA A 200 -51.99 -23.54 3.86
C ALA A 200 -53.31 -23.26 3.10
N GLU A 201 -53.31 -22.45 2.05
CA GLU A 201 -54.48 -22.29 1.17
C GLU A 201 -54.83 -23.58 0.43
N HIS A 202 -53.85 -24.33 -0.06
CA HIS A 202 -54.06 -25.62 -0.71
C HIS A 202 -54.56 -26.68 0.27
N GLU A 203 -54.02 -26.72 1.49
CA GLU A 203 -54.49 -27.56 2.59
C GLU A 203 -55.91 -27.16 3.02
N MET A 204 -56.22 -25.87 3.15
CA MET A 204 -57.58 -25.38 3.45
C MET A 204 -58.57 -25.69 2.33
N LYS A 205 -58.17 -25.57 1.06
CA LYS A 205 -58.99 -26.00 -0.10
C LYS A 205 -59.18 -27.52 -0.12
N ALA A 206 -58.16 -28.30 0.23
CA ALA A 206 -58.23 -29.76 0.32
C ALA A 206 -59.11 -30.21 1.51
N ALA A 207 -58.97 -29.59 2.68
CA ALA A 207 -59.80 -29.80 3.85
C ALA A 207 -61.25 -29.37 3.59
N GLN A 208 -61.49 -28.24 2.91
CA GLN A 208 -62.82 -27.82 2.49
C GLN A 208 -63.42 -28.80 1.45
N ALA A 209 -62.61 -29.36 0.55
CA ALA A 209 -63.04 -30.39 -0.38
C ALA A 209 -63.32 -31.74 0.32
N ALA A 210 -62.55 -32.10 1.35
CA ALA A 210 -62.79 -33.26 2.21
C ALA A 210 -64.07 -33.08 3.02
N ALA A 211 -64.24 -31.94 3.70
CA ALA A 211 -65.46 -31.58 4.40
C ALA A 211 -66.68 -31.53 3.46
N ARG A 212 -66.53 -31.10 2.19
CA ARG A 212 -67.60 -31.21 1.17
C ARG A 212 -67.89 -32.66 0.75
N ARG A 213 -66.89 -33.56 0.77
CA ARG A 213 -67.10 -34.99 0.50
C ARG A 213 -67.75 -35.69 1.69
N GLU A 214 -67.41 -35.30 2.91
CA GLU A 214 -68.04 -35.77 4.14
C GLU A 214 -69.47 -35.24 4.27
N ALA A 215 -69.70 -33.95 3.99
CA ALA A 215 -71.05 -33.39 3.87
C ALA A 215 -71.87 -34.14 2.82
N LYS A 216 -71.38 -34.34 1.60
CA LYS A 216 -72.09 -35.15 0.58
C LYS A 216 -72.34 -36.61 0.99
N ARG A 217 -71.50 -37.20 1.85
CA ARG A 217 -71.71 -38.54 2.42
C ARG A 217 -72.73 -38.50 3.56
N ALA A 218 -72.79 -37.41 4.31
CA ALA A 218 -73.84 -37.15 5.29
C ALA A 218 -75.18 -36.91 4.58
N ASP A 219 -75.24 -36.04 3.57
CA ASP A 219 -76.40 -35.80 2.71
C ASP A 219 -76.91 -37.13 2.09
N ALA A 220 -76.01 -37.96 1.54
CA ALA A 220 -76.38 -39.26 0.98
C ALA A 220 -76.79 -40.30 2.05
N ALA A 221 -76.25 -40.20 3.27
CA ALA A 221 -76.70 -41.02 4.40
C ALA A 221 -78.05 -40.53 4.94
N GLU A 222 -78.33 -39.22 4.92
CA GLU A 222 -79.63 -38.63 5.23
C GLU A 222 -80.67 -39.00 4.17
N GLU A 223 -80.31 -38.99 2.88
CA GLU A 223 -81.15 -39.49 1.77
C GLU A 223 -81.42 -40.99 1.94
N MET A 224 -80.41 -41.81 2.28
CA MET A 224 -80.62 -43.23 2.55
C MET A 224 -81.42 -43.49 3.85
N ILE A 225 -81.33 -42.60 4.85
CA ILE A 225 -82.19 -42.62 6.04
C ILE A 225 -83.63 -42.22 5.66
N ALA A 226 -83.83 -41.24 4.78
CA ALA A 226 -85.14 -40.84 4.27
C ALA A 226 -85.76 -41.95 3.41
N ASP A 227 -84.98 -42.65 2.58
CA ASP A 227 -85.40 -43.85 1.86
C ASP A 227 -85.76 -44.98 2.83
N LEU A 228 -84.98 -45.21 3.89
CA LEU A 228 -85.34 -46.19 4.92
C LEU A 228 -86.60 -45.78 5.70
N GLN A 229 -86.80 -44.49 5.96
CA GLN A 229 -88.02 -43.96 6.60
C GLN A 229 -89.24 -44.06 5.69
N THR A 230 -89.12 -43.82 4.38
CA THR A 230 -90.23 -44.01 3.43
C THR A 230 -90.52 -45.49 3.18
N ASN A 231 -89.51 -46.36 3.16
CA ASN A 231 -89.72 -47.80 3.13
C ASN A 231 -90.37 -48.32 4.43
N LEU A 232 -90.02 -47.76 5.60
CA LEU A 232 -90.73 -48.04 6.85
C LEU A 232 -92.17 -47.55 6.77
N ALA A 233 -92.43 -46.33 6.29
CA ALA A 233 -93.78 -45.80 6.12
C ALA A 233 -94.64 -46.58 5.11
N ASP A 234 -94.05 -47.14 4.04
CA ASP A 234 -94.78 -48.00 3.08
C ASP A 234 -95.00 -49.42 3.65
N LEU A 235 -94.08 -49.94 4.47
CA LEU A 235 -94.30 -51.18 5.22
C LEU A 235 -95.37 -51.02 6.32
N GLU A 236 -95.36 -49.89 7.04
CA GLU A 236 -96.40 -49.48 7.99
C GLU A 236 -97.74 -49.31 7.26
N GLY A 237 -97.78 -48.62 6.11
CA GLY A 237 -98.97 -48.51 5.27
C GLY A 237 -99.46 -49.84 4.68
N ARG A 238 -98.61 -50.86 4.56
CA ARG A 238 -98.99 -52.24 4.19
C ARG A 238 -99.47 -53.06 5.39
N LEU A 239 -99.00 -52.76 6.61
CA LEU A 239 -99.56 -53.28 7.85
C LEU A 239 -100.94 -52.67 8.14
N GLU A 240 -101.10 -51.36 8.00
CA GLU A 240 -102.36 -50.64 8.22
C GLU A 240 -103.46 -51.16 7.27
N ARG A 241 -103.13 -51.45 6.00
CA ARG A 241 -104.06 -52.11 5.06
C ARG A 241 -104.39 -53.55 5.47
N ARG A 242 -103.44 -54.30 6.03
CA ARG A 242 -103.67 -55.66 6.56
C ARG A 242 -104.56 -55.64 7.82
N GLU A 243 -104.41 -54.63 8.67
CA GLU A 243 -105.26 -54.44 9.86
C GLU A 243 -106.68 -54.01 9.46
N LEU A 244 -106.83 -53.14 8.46
CA LEU A 244 -108.13 -52.71 7.95
C LEU A 244 -108.91 -53.83 7.24
N ASP A 245 -108.21 -54.82 6.67
CA ASP A 245 -108.82 -56.06 6.15
C ASP A 245 -109.19 -57.04 7.28
N LEU A 246 -108.45 -57.07 8.40
CA LEU A 246 -108.78 -57.89 9.58
C LEU A 246 -110.02 -57.37 10.32
N ASP A 247 -110.18 -56.05 10.47
CA ASP A 247 -111.39 -55.47 11.09
C ASP A 247 -112.67 -55.67 10.24
N ARG A 248 -112.53 -55.74 8.91
CA ARG A 248 -113.66 -56.06 8.01
C ARG A 248 -114.06 -57.54 8.02
N LEU A 249 -113.13 -58.44 8.33
CA LEU A 249 -113.44 -59.87 8.52
C LEU A 249 -114.02 -60.16 9.91
N ARG A 250 -113.68 -59.37 10.94
CA ARG A 250 -114.15 -59.57 12.32
C ARG A 250 -115.65 -59.25 12.52
N ASN A 251 -116.23 -58.39 11.67
CA ASN A 251 -117.66 -58.01 11.72
C ASN A 251 -118.59 -58.87 10.83
N ARG A 252 -118.13 -60.02 10.32
CA ARG A 252 -118.96 -60.92 9.48
C ARG A 252 -119.01 -62.39 9.94
N SER A 253 -118.37 -62.75 11.06
CA SER A 253 -118.33 -64.14 11.57
C SER A 253 -119.12 -64.36 12.87
N GLY A 254 -120.21 -63.61 13.09
CA GLY A 254 -121.10 -63.75 14.26
C GLY A 254 -122.27 -64.73 14.07
N SER A 255 -122.19 -65.67 13.12
CA SER A 255 -123.30 -66.58 12.79
C SER A 255 -122.79 -67.85 12.10
N SER A 256 -122.28 -68.82 12.88
CA SER A 256 -121.98 -70.21 12.42
C SER A 256 -121.81 -71.25 13.55
N ASP A 257 -122.09 -70.94 14.82
CA ASP A 257 -121.92 -71.93 15.93
C ASP A 257 -123.08 -72.94 16.07
N ASP A 258 -124.20 -72.76 15.36
CA ASP A 258 -125.35 -73.68 15.38
C ASP A 258 -125.26 -74.85 14.37
N GLN A 259 -124.16 -75.00 13.62
CA GLN A 259 -124.03 -76.06 12.59
C GLN A 259 -123.08 -77.22 12.95
N ASN A 260 -122.43 -77.20 14.12
CA ASN A 260 -121.48 -78.24 14.53
C ASN A 260 -122.07 -79.38 15.39
N SER A 261 -123.33 -79.27 15.84
CA SER A 261 -123.96 -80.24 16.77
C SER A 261 -124.77 -81.35 16.07
N ASP A 262 -125.25 -81.13 14.85
CA ASP A 262 -126.07 -82.11 14.11
C ASP A 262 -125.23 -83.09 13.26
N LEU A 263 -124.02 -82.69 12.83
CA LEU A 263 -123.11 -83.56 12.07
C LEU A 263 -122.47 -84.67 12.92
N GLN A 264 -122.45 -84.53 14.25
CA GLN A 264 -121.91 -85.58 15.14
C GLN A 264 -122.86 -86.78 15.30
N LYS A 265 -124.18 -86.62 15.15
CA LYS A 265 -125.14 -87.73 15.30
C LYS A 265 -125.25 -88.63 14.07
N GLN A 266 -124.88 -88.13 12.89
CA GLN A 266 -124.92 -88.92 11.65
C GLN A 266 -123.69 -89.82 11.45
N LEU A 267 -122.66 -89.68 12.30
CA LEU A 267 -121.43 -90.47 12.21
C LEU A 267 -121.53 -91.82 12.95
N ASP A 268 -122.32 -91.89 14.02
CA ASP A 268 -122.43 -93.09 14.87
C ASP A 268 -123.34 -94.18 14.28
N ASP A 269 -124.41 -93.81 13.56
CA ASP A 269 -125.28 -94.77 12.86
C ASP A 269 -124.56 -95.43 11.66
N ALA A 270 -123.72 -94.68 10.95
CA ALA A 270 -122.99 -95.17 9.77
C ALA A 270 -121.87 -96.21 10.08
N LEU A 271 -121.50 -96.36 11.35
CA LEU A 271 -120.45 -97.30 11.79
C LEU A 271 -121.00 -98.71 12.11
N ASN A 272 -122.28 -98.83 12.47
CA ASN A 272 -122.87 -100.12 12.83
C ASN A 272 -123.23 -100.99 11.61
N ASP A 273 -123.68 -100.40 10.51
CA ASP A 273 -124.00 -101.15 9.27
C ASP A 273 -122.75 -101.70 8.55
N ARG A 274 -121.57 -101.11 8.81
CA ARG A 274 -120.31 -101.49 8.17
C ARG A 274 -119.71 -102.80 8.70
N LEU A 275 -120.08 -103.21 9.91
CA LEU A 275 -119.56 -104.43 10.56
C LEU A 275 -120.32 -105.70 10.17
N GLY A 276 -121.55 -105.61 9.64
CA GLY A 276 -122.33 -106.77 9.20
C GLY A 276 -121.91 -107.33 7.84
N LEU A 277 -121.48 -106.48 6.90
CA LEU A 277 -121.25 -106.86 5.50
C LEU A 277 -119.80 -107.25 5.16
N GLN A 278 -118.84 -107.08 6.07
CA GLN A 278 -117.46 -107.55 5.86
C GLN A 278 -117.22 -109.02 6.22
N ALA A 279 -118.25 -109.75 6.67
CA ALA A 279 -118.14 -111.17 7.01
C ALA A 279 -118.08 -112.13 5.81
N GLU A 280 -118.54 -111.73 4.61
CA GLU A 280 -118.71 -112.65 3.46
C GLU A 280 -117.69 -112.49 2.33
N LEU A 281 -117.01 -111.34 2.19
CA LEU A 281 -115.98 -111.15 1.14
C LEU A 281 -114.59 -111.71 1.51
N ALA A 282 -114.47 -112.38 2.66
CA ALA A 282 -113.25 -113.09 3.07
C ALA A 282 -113.04 -114.44 2.36
N GLN A 283 -113.94 -114.88 1.46
CA GLN A 283 -113.81 -116.14 0.71
C GLN A 283 -113.34 -116.01 -0.75
N THR A 284 -113.03 -114.80 -1.25
CA THR A 284 -112.38 -114.61 -2.56
C THR A 284 -110.98 -114.00 -2.44
N ALA A 285 -110.26 -114.37 -1.37
CA ALA A 285 -108.80 -114.41 -1.44
C ALA A 285 -108.34 -115.40 -2.54
N LEU A 286 -107.09 -115.26 -3.00
CA LEU A 286 -106.40 -116.23 -3.87
C LEU A 286 -106.94 -116.38 -5.31
N ARG A 287 -107.06 -115.26 -6.02
CA ARG A 287 -106.38 -115.03 -7.31
C ARG A 287 -106.17 -113.52 -7.46
N MET A 288 -104.93 -113.01 -7.46
CA MET A 288 -104.01 -113.00 -8.62
C MET A 288 -104.62 -112.22 -9.80
N GLU A 289 -103.94 -111.27 -10.43
CA GLU A 289 -102.60 -110.70 -10.26
C GLU A 289 -102.60 -109.48 -11.20
N ALA A 290 -102.58 -108.21 -10.78
CA ALA A 290 -101.59 -107.55 -9.93
C ALA A 290 -100.16 -107.64 -10.49
N LEU A 291 -99.87 -106.91 -11.57
CA LEU A 291 -98.96 -105.74 -11.54
C LEU A 291 -98.54 -105.26 -12.95
N VAL A 292 -98.00 -104.03 -12.99
CA VAL A 292 -97.13 -103.40 -14.03
C VAL A 292 -97.77 -102.93 -15.35
N GLU A 293 -97.86 -101.60 -15.53
CA GLU A 293 -97.26 -100.81 -16.67
C GLU A 293 -97.52 -99.29 -16.44
N SER A 294 -96.48 -98.44 -16.33
CA SER A 294 -95.82 -97.60 -17.38
C SER A 294 -96.43 -96.16 -17.49
N THR A 295 -95.85 -95.06 -16.96
CA THR A 295 -94.63 -94.26 -17.29
C THR A 295 -94.79 -93.16 -18.37
N VAL A 296 -93.87 -92.16 -18.38
CA VAL A 296 -93.54 -91.15 -19.46
C VAL A 296 -94.46 -89.91 -19.53
N THR A 297 -94.07 -88.61 -19.62
CA THR A 297 -92.86 -87.73 -19.44
C THR A 297 -93.36 -86.27 -19.22
N GLY A 298 -92.61 -85.18 -18.94
CA GLY A 298 -91.15 -84.89 -18.79
C GLY A 298 -90.67 -83.77 -19.76
N ASP A 299 -90.09 -82.65 -19.28
CA ASP A 299 -89.62 -81.51 -20.12
C ASP A 299 -88.39 -80.75 -19.55
N THR A 300 -87.46 -80.28 -20.40
CA THR A 300 -86.13 -79.76 -19.98
C THR A 300 -85.53 -78.66 -20.89
N ASP A 301 -86.05 -77.43 -20.82
CA ASP A 301 -85.53 -76.29 -21.63
C ASP A 301 -85.16 -75.02 -20.82
N SER A 302 -85.38 -74.98 -19.51
CA SER A 302 -85.14 -73.76 -18.69
C SER A 302 -83.71 -73.55 -18.19
N ALA A 303 -82.86 -74.57 -18.21
CA ALA A 303 -81.51 -74.53 -17.61
C ALA A 303 -80.42 -73.92 -18.53
N LEU A 304 -80.66 -73.86 -19.85
CA LEU A 304 -79.66 -73.45 -20.84
C LEU A 304 -79.61 -71.93 -21.10
N SER A 305 -80.64 -71.19 -20.69
CA SER A 305 -80.70 -69.72 -20.83
C SER A 305 -79.89 -68.99 -19.76
N ALA A 306 -79.88 -69.49 -18.51
CA ALA A 306 -79.15 -68.90 -17.40
C ALA A 306 -77.63 -68.80 -17.66
N PHE A 307 -76.99 -69.90 -18.09
CA PHE A 307 -75.55 -69.94 -18.38
C PHE A 307 -75.10 -69.08 -19.58
N GLN A 308 -76.02 -68.59 -20.41
CA GLN A 308 -75.70 -67.64 -21.49
C GLN A 308 -75.76 -66.17 -21.06
N GLY A 309 -76.34 -65.86 -19.89
CA GLY A 309 -76.33 -64.54 -19.27
C GLY A 309 -74.99 -64.22 -18.62
N GLU A 310 -74.59 -65.01 -17.63
CA GLU A 310 -73.33 -64.84 -16.87
C GLU A 310 -72.09 -64.76 -17.80
N ARG A 311 -72.10 -65.54 -18.90
CA ARG A 311 -71.01 -65.58 -19.88
C ARG A 311 -70.91 -64.32 -20.77
N ARG A 312 -71.91 -63.43 -20.76
CA ARG A 312 -71.84 -62.10 -21.39
C ARG A 312 -71.34 -61.06 -20.40
N GLU A 313 -71.83 -61.10 -19.16
CA GLU A 313 -71.42 -60.19 -18.08
C GLU A 313 -69.92 -60.29 -17.80
N LEU A 314 -69.37 -61.51 -17.70
CA LEU A 314 -67.93 -61.74 -17.54
C LEU A 314 -67.08 -61.24 -18.71
N ARG A 315 -67.62 -61.18 -19.95
CA ARG A 315 -66.88 -60.59 -21.09
C ARG A 315 -66.86 -59.08 -21.02
N ASN A 316 -67.97 -58.46 -20.66
CA ASN A 316 -68.07 -57.01 -20.54
C ASN A 316 -67.13 -56.50 -19.43
N ALA A 317 -67.09 -57.17 -18.27
CA ALA A 317 -66.18 -56.84 -17.18
C ALA A 317 -64.70 -56.94 -17.58
N LEU A 318 -64.33 -57.97 -18.37
CA LEU A 318 -62.96 -58.16 -18.84
C LEU A 318 -62.55 -57.08 -19.85
N GLN A 319 -63.42 -56.73 -20.79
CA GLN A 319 -63.20 -55.64 -21.75
C GLN A 319 -63.05 -54.28 -21.07
N GLN A 320 -63.78 -54.03 -19.98
CA GLN A 320 -63.69 -52.80 -19.20
C GLN A 320 -62.35 -52.69 -18.46
N ALA A 321 -61.88 -53.79 -17.86
CA ALA A 321 -60.55 -53.86 -17.22
C ALA A 321 -59.38 -53.69 -18.20
N GLU A 322 -59.54 -54.09 -19.48
CA GLU A 322 -58.51 -53.85 -20.50
C GLU A 322 -58.44 -52.38 -20.94
N GLN A 323 -59.57 -51.67 -20.97
CA GLN A 323 -59.62 -50.24 -21.27
C GLN A 323 -58.93 -49.42 -20.17
N ASP A 324 -59.18 -49.74 -18.89
CA ASP A 324 -58.51 -49.08 -17.76
C ASP A 324 -56.99 -49.31 -17.77
N ARG A 325 -56.54 -50.53 -18.10
CA ARG A 325 -55.11 -50.87 -18.24
C ARG A 325 -54.42 -50.01 -19.30
N ASP A 326 -55.05 -49.83 -20.46
CA ASP A 326 -54.43 -49.14 -21.58
C ASP A 326 -54.50 -47.62 -21.42
N ALA A 327 -55.51 -47.07 -20.71
CA ALA A 327 -55.51 -45.68 -20.26
C ALA A 327 -54.33 -45.37 -19.31
N LEU A 328 -54.10 -46.21 -18.30
CA LEU A 328 -52.98 -46.05 -17.36
C LEU A 328 -51.60 -46.17 -18.01
N ARG A 329 -51.48 -46.91 -19.13
CA ARG A 329 -50.24 -46.96 -19.93
C ARG A 329 -49.91 -45.64 -20.60
N VAL A 330 -50.90 -44.99 -21.21
CA VAL A 330 -50.71 -43.68 -21.87
C VAL A 330 -50.29 -42.61 -20.87
N GLU A 331 -50.86 -42.63 -19.66
CA GLU A 331 -50.51 -41.71 -18.58
C GLU A 331 -49.06 -41.92 -18.09
N LEU A 332 -48.61 -43.17 -17.94
CA LEU A 332 -47.23 -43.50 -17.58
C LEU A 332 -46.19 -43.12 -18.64
N ASP A 333 -46.51 -43.28 -19.93
CA ASP A 333 -45.58 -42.90 -21.01
C ASP A 333 -45.51 -41.38 -21.20
N GLY A 334 -46.59 -40.63 -20.89
CA GLY A 334 -46.57 -39.17 -20.80
C GLY A 334 -45.60 -38.65 -19.74
N ILE A 335 -45.62 -39.25 -18.54
CA ILE A 335 -44.70 -38.89 -17.43
C ILE A 335 -43.23 -39.19 -17.78
N ARG A 336 -42.97 -40.26 -18.54
CA ARG A 336 -41.62 -40.61 -18.99
C ARG A 336 -41.05 -39.63 -20.01
N LEU A 337 -41.87 -39.13 -20.93
CA LEU A 337 -41.42 -38.17 -21.94
C LEU A 337 -41.07 -36.81 -21.31
N ALA A 338 -41.90 -36.34 -20.37
CA ALA A 338 -41.66 -35.09 -19.64
C ALA A 338 -40.37 -35.11 -18.78
N SER A 339 -39.91 -36.30 -18.37
CA SER A 339 -38.69 -36.46 -17.55
C SER A 339 -37.40 -36.60 -18.38
N GLY A 340 -37.49 -36.60 -19.71
CA GLY A 340 -36.35 -36.86 -20.61
C GLY A 340 -35.57 -35.62 -21.04
N ASP A 341 -36.27 -34.57 -21.46
CA ASP A 341 -35.66 -33.39 -22.09
C ASP A 341 -34.88 -32.50 -21.10
N ASP A 342 -35.37 -32.34 -19.87
CA ASP A 342 -34.72 -31.53 -18.83
C ASP A 342 -33.30 -32.04 -18.51
N TRP A 343 -33.08 -33.36 -18.52
CA TRP A 343 -31.80 -33.98 -18.18
C TRP A 343 -30.73 -33.83 -19.27
N GLU A 344 -31.11 -33.47 -20.50
CA GLU A 344 -30.16 -33.13 -21.56
C GLU A 344 -29.77 -31.64 -21.56
N ALA A 345 -30.68 -30.75 -21.18
CA ALA A 345 -30.39 -29.33 -21.02
C ALA A 345 -29.36 -29.11 -19.89
N ASP A 346 -29.63 -29.65 -18.70
CA ASP A 346 -28.77 -29.53 -17.52
C ASP A 346 -27.34 -30.03 -17.76
N ARG A 347 -27.17 -31.13 -18.53
CA ARG A 347 -25.84 -31.66 -18.89
C ARG A 347 -25.06 -30.71 -19.81
N ARG A 348 -25.72 -30.04 -20.75
CA ARG A 348 -25.07 -29.11 -21.70
C ARG A 348 -24.63 -27.83 -20.99
N GLU A 349 -25.46 -27.29 -20.11
CA GLU A 349 -25.08 -26.11 -19.31
C GLU A 349 -23.97 -26.42 -18.31
N ASN A 350 -24.02 -27.55 -17.60
CA ASN A 350 -22.92 -27.98 -16.74
C ASN A 350 -21.59 -28.16 -17.49
N ALA A 351 -21.61 -28.63 -18.74
CA ALA A 351 -20.41 -28.76 -19.56
C ALA A 351 -19.81 -27.38 -19.89
N LEU A 352 -20.62 -26.43 -20.34
CA LEU A 352 -20.21 -25.04 -20.64
C LEU A 352 -19.67 -24.30 -19.40
N VAL A 353 -20.29 -24.51 -18.23
CA VAL A 353 -19.81 -23.93 -16.96
C VAL A 353 -18.45 -24.53 -16.58
N ARG A 354 -18.26 -25.85 -16.73
CA ARG A 354 -16.98 -26.52 -16.44
C ARG A 354 -15.86 -26.09 -17.40
N GLU A 355 -16.16 -25.90 -18.68
CA GLU A 355 -15.21 -25.37 -19.66
C GLU A 355 -14.73 -23.96 -19.26
N ARG A 356 -15.67 -23.04 -19.02
CA ARG A 356 -15.36 -21.65 -18.61
C ARG A 356 -14.56 -21.56 -17.31
N ILE A 357 -14.88 -22.41 -16.32
CA ILE A 357 -14.12 -22.47 -15.07
C ILE A 357 -12.69 -22.97 -15.32
N ASN A 358 -12.51 -23.98 -16.18
CA ASN A 358 -11.18 -24.49 -16.52
C ASN A 358 -10.34 -23.47 -17.30
N ASP A 359 -10.92 -22.72 -18.23
CA ASP A 359 -10.19 -21.67 -18.96
C ASP A 359 -9.84 -20.48 -18.09
N LEU A 360 -10.74 -20.03 -17.21
CA LEU A 360 -10.44 -18.98 -16.24
C LEU A 360 -9.33 -19.41 -15.26
N ALA A 361 -9.39 -20.66 -14.78
CA ALA A 361 -8.34 -21.23 -13.93
C ALA A 361 -6.99 -21.33 -14.68
N ALA A 362 -6.98 -21.70 -15.97
CA ALA A 362 -5.77 -21.73 -16.78
C ALA A 362 -5.18 -20.33 -16.98
N GLN A 363 -6.01 -19.31 -17.22
CA GLN A 363 -5.56 -17.94 -17.42
C GLN A 363 -5.00 -17.32 -16.13
N VAL A 364 -5.68 -17.49 -15.00
CA VAL A 364 -5.21 -17.00 -13.70
C VAL A 364 -3.90 -17.68 -13.30
N THR A 365 -3.79 -19.01 -13.43
CA THR A 365 -2.55 -19.73 -13.08
C THR A 365 -1.39 -19.47 -14.03
N ALA A 366 -1.65 -19.19 -15.32
CA ALA A 366 -0.62 -18.69 -16.23
C ALA A 366 -0.15 -17.28 -15.83
N MET A 367 -1.08 -16.38 -15.49
CA MET A 367 -0.75 -15.02 -15.06
C MET A 367 0.05 -14.98 -13.75
N THR A 368 -0.32 -15.78 -12.74
CA THR A 368 0.47 -15.88 -11.50
C THR A 368 1.85 -16.49 -11.76
N ALA A 369 1.96 -17.51 -12.62
CA ALA A 369 3.26 -18.07 -13.01
C ALA A 369 4.16 -17.05 -13.75
N THR A 370 3.60 -16.12 -14.52
CA THR A 370 4.38 -15.02 -15.13
C THR A 370 4.79 -13.94 -14.13
N LEU A 371 4.00 -13.70 -13.08
CA LEU A 371 4.31 -12.72 -12.02
C LEU A 371 5.33 -13.25 -11.00
N GLU A 372 5.30 -14.55 -10.69
CA GLU A 372 6.23 -15.21 -9.76
C GLU A 372 7.59 -15.55 -10.38
N GLY A 373 7.71 -15.53 -11.72
CA GLY A 373 8.96 -15.77 -12.42
C GLY A 373 9.38 -17.26 -12.53
N PRO A 374 10.65 -17.52 -12.92
CA PRO A 374 11.09 -18.88 -13.29
C PRO A 374 11.05 -19.88 -12.13
N ASP A 375 11.28 -19.43 -10.89
CA ASP A 375 11.32 -20.28 -9.69
C ASP A 375 9.93 -20.57 -9.07
N SER A 376 8.83 -20.21 -9.76
CA SER A 376 7.48 -20.42 -9.22
C SER A 376 7.16 -21.91 -8.93
N PRO A 377 6.51 -22.24 -7.81
CA PRO A 377 6.09 -23.61 -7.50
C PRO A 377 5.13 -24.16 -8.57
N ILE A 378 4.39 -23.30 -9.26
CA ILE A 378 3.48 -23.66 -10.37
C ILE A 378 4.27 -24.27 -11.54
N ASN A 379 5.39 -23.67 -11.94
CA ASN A 379 6.25 -24.22 -13.00
C ASN A 379 6.82 -25.60 -12.61
N THR A 380 7.21 -25.78 -11.34
CA THR A 380 7.68 -27.09 -10.84
C THR A 380 6.56 -28.14 -10.86
N ALA A 381 5.31 -27.76 -10.56
CA ALA A 381 4.16 -28.66 -10.59
C ALA A 381 3.78 -29.06 -12.02
N LEU A 382 3.85 -28.14 -12.99
CA LEU A 382 3.65 -28.42 -14.42
C LEU A 382 4.71 -29.39 -14.96
N ALA A 383 5.98 -29.18 -14.62
CA ALA A 383 7.07 -30.08 -15.00
C ALA A 383 6.89 -31.50 -14.38
N LYS A 384 6.48 -31.57 -13.11
CA LYS A 384 6.20 -32.84 -12.43
C LYS A 384 4.97 -33.55 -13.01
N GLY A 385 3.94 -32.80 -13.42
CA GLY A 385 2.74 -33.31 -14.10
C GLY A 385 3.04 -33.97 -15.45
N ALA A 386 3.93 -33.38 -16.26
CA ALA A 386 4.34 -33.92 -17.56
C ALA A 386 4.97 -35.34 -17.45
N SER A 387 5.59 -35.68 -16.30
CA SER A 387 6.13 -37.02 -16.07
C SER A 387 5.07 -38.09 -15.83
N LYS A 388 3.90 -37.75 -15.25
CA LYS A 388 2.79 -38.68 -15.00
C LYS A 388 1.86 -38.86 -16.22
N GLY A 389 1.75 -37.85 -17.08
CA GLY A 389 0.83 -37.88 -18.24
C GLY A 389 1.11 -39.02 -19.24
N LYS A 390 2.38 -39.41 -19.41
CA LYS A 390 2.78 -40.47 -20.36
C LYS A 390 2.53 -41.91 -19.88
N SER A 391 2.36 -42.14 -18.56
CA SER A 391 2.13 -43.49 -18.03
C SER A 391 0.68 -43.95 -18.12
N ASP A 392 -0.30 -43.04 -18.06
CA ASP A 392 -1.74 -43.41 -18.04
C ASP A 392 -2.34 -43.60 -19.44
N THR A 393 -1.77 -43.00 -20.49
CA THR A 393 -2.27 -43.14 -21.86
C THR A 393 -2.13 -44.57 -22.40
N ALA A 394 -1.16 -45.35 -21.89
CA ALA A 394 -0.93 -46.73 -22.30
C ALA A 394 -1.94 -47.72 -21.68
N ARG A 395 -2.48 -47.42 -20.50
CA ARG A 395 -3.34 -48.36 -19.73
C ARG A 395 -4.81 -48.29 -20.11
N ARG A 396 -5.24 -47.23 -20.81
CA ARG A 396 -6.65 -46.94 -21.15
C ARG A 396 -7.15 -47.56 -22.47
N LYS A 397 -6.34 -48.37 -23.18
CA LYS A 397 -6.62 -48.82 -24.55
C LYS A 397 -7.38 -50.15 -24.69
N SER A 398 -7.66 -50.89 -23.61
CA SER A 398 -8.23 -52.25 -23.68
C SER A 398 -9.74 -52.37 -23.39
N THR A 399 -10.41 -51.32 -22.92
CA THR A 399 -11.85 -51.38 -22.58
C THR A 399 -12.65 -50.19 -23.10
N ARG A 400 -13.62 -50.49 -23.97
CA ARG A 400 -14.70 -49.65 -24.53
C ARG A 400 -14.49 -49.18 -25.98
N ALA A 401 -14.78 -50.07 -26.91
CA ALA A 401 -15.17 -49.70 -28.27
C ALA A 401 -16.57 -49.05 -28.28
N LYS A 402 -16.84 -48.19 -29.28
CA LYS A 402 -18.13 -47.52 -29.56
C LYS A 402 -18.75 -46.70 -28.42
N ALA A 403 -18.25 -45.48 -28.26
CA ALA A 403 -19.05 -44.27 -28.04
C ALA A 403 -18.32 -43.09 -28.71
N ALA A 404 -19.02 -42.00 -29.03
CA ALA A 404 -18.49 -40.92 -29.86
C ALA A 404 -17.22 -40.25 -29.30
N GLN A 405 -16.34 -39.81 -30.19
CA GLN A 405 -15.23 -38.93 -29.87
C GLN A 405 -15.75 -37.51 -29.63
N SER A 406 -15.80 -37.07 -28.38
CA SER A 406 -15.85 -35.64 -28.04
C SER A 406 -14.42 -35.06 -28.08
N PRO A 407 -14.19 -33.81 -28.53
CA PRO A 407 -12.83 -33.28 -28.71
C PRO A 407 -12.12 -32.84 -27.41
N ASP A 408 -12.82 -32.77 -26.28
CA ASP A 408 -12.54 -31.73 -25.26
C ASP A 408 -11.73 -32.14 -24.02
N ASP A 409 -11.05 -33.29 -24.05
CA ASP A 409 -10.12 -33.74 -22.98
C ASP A 409 -8.74 -33.03 -23.07
N VAL A 410 -8.69 -31.75 -23.46
CA VAL A 410 -7.48 -30.92 -23.39
C VAL A 410 -7.21 -30.53 -21.94
N SER A 411 -6.23 -31.21 -21.32
CA SER A 411 -5.87 -31.04 -19.92
C SER A 411 -5.56 -29.58 -19.56
N LEU A 412 -5.98 -29.16 -18.36
CA LEU A 412 -5.68 -27.84 -17.79
C LEU A 412 -4.17 -27.49 -17.89
N ALA A 413 -3.31 -28.48 -17.63
CA ALA A 413 -1.85 -28.32 -17.70
C ALA A 413 -1.32 -28.09 -19.12
N ASP A 414 -2.04 -28.51 -20.16
CA ASP A 414 -1.70 -28.25 -21.56
C ASP A 414 -2.22 -26.87 -21.98
N ARG A 415 -3.41 -26.44 -21.51
CA ARG A 415 -3.92 -25.07 -21.72
C ARG A 415 -3.01 -24.01 -21.09
N ILE A 416 -2.55 -24.22 -19.85
CA ILE A 416 -1.59 -23.32 -19.18
C ILE A 416 -0.27 -23.21 -19.97
N ARG A 417 0.30 -24.33 -20.43
CA ARG A 417 1.52 -24.33 -21.25
C ARG A 417 1.33 -23.64 -22.61
N ALA A 418 0.16 -23.77 -23.23
CA ALA A 418 -0.16 -23.06 -24.48
C ALA A 418 -0.23 -21.54 -24.28
N LEU A 419 -0.79 -21.08 -23.14
CA LEU A 419 -0.83 -19.66 -22.78
C LEU A 419 0.57 -19.11 -22.46
N GLN A 420 1.38 -19.83 -21.68
CA GLN A 420 2.78 -19.45 -21.41
C GLN A 420 3.58 -19.31 -22.72
N ALA A 421 3.51 -20.29 -23.62
CA ALA A 421 4.19 -20.26 -24.91
C ALA A 421 3.64 -19.20 -25.90
N ALA A 422 2.42 -18.70 -25.69
CA ALA A 422 1.87 -17.57 -26.44
C ALA A 422 2.41 -16.23 -25.91
N VAL A 423 2.57 -16.10 -24.58
CA VAL A 423 3.17 -14.92 -23.94
C VAL A 423 4.67 -14.81 -24.25
N GLU A 424 5.42 -15.92 -24.18
CA GLU A 424 6.84 -15.99 -24.60
C GLU A 424 7.10 -15.70 -26.10
N LYS A 425 6.05 -15.71 -26.92
CA LYS A 425 6.11 -15.32 -28.34
C LYS A 425 5.66 -13.88 -28.62
N ALA A 426 5.11 -13.21 -27.61
CA ALA A 426 4.53 -11.87 -27.72
C ALA A 426 5.32 -10.78 -26.97
N GLY A 427 6.24 -11.18 -26.08
CA GLY A 427 7.31 -10.35 -25.53
C GLY A 427 8.66 -10.63 -26.19
#